data_AF-A0A2E4LN88-F1
#
_entry.id   AF-A0A2E4LN88-F1
#
_cell.length_a   1.000
_cell.length_b   1.000
_cell.length_c   1.000
_cell.angle_alpha   90.00
_cell.angle_beta   90.00
_cell.angle_gamma   90.00
#
_symmetry.space_group_name_H-M   'P 1'
#
loop_
_entity.id
_entity.type
_entity.pdbx_description
1 polymer ?
#
loop_
_entity_poly.entity_id
_entity_poly.type
_entity_poly.pdbx_seq_one_letter_code
_entity_poly.pdbx_strand_id
1 'polypeptide(L)'
;MHPSSLPVSKRITLLVRALNGAEKTNQALATCADGDAMVDILLGASAKLGLGLTRRDLSETPPIRDWIWFKNNQPLITIGK
;
A
#
# COMPACT_ATOMS: atom_id res chain seq x y z
N MET A 1 -11.78 16.38 12.84
CA MET A 1 -12.23 15.26 11.98
C MET A 1 -11.27 14.10 12.19
N HIS A 2 -11.76 12.93 12.61
CA HIS A 2 -10.91 11.74 12.74
C HIS A 2 -10.62 11.17 11.34
N PRO A 3 -9.36 10.91 10.99
CA PRO A 3 -9.00 10.39 9.66
C PRO A 3 -9.63 9.02 9.39
N SER A 4 -9.94 8.26 10.43
CA SER A 4 -10.59 6.95 10.38
C SER A 4 -12.07 7.01 9.98
N SER A 5 -12.73 8.18 10.07
CA SER A 5 -14.12 8.38 9.64
C SER A 5 -14.26 8.70 8.14
N LEU A 6 -13.15 8.82 7.42
CA LEU A 6 -13.16 9.09 5.99
C LEU A 6 -13.47 7.82 5.18
N PRO A 7 -14.03 7.96 3.95
CA PRO A 7 -14.18 6.83 3.04
C PRO A 7 -12.84 6.10 2.83
N VAL A 8 -12.90 4.77 2.66
CA VAL A 8 -11.70 3.92 2.47
C VAL A 8 -10.80 4.49 1.39
N SER A 9 -11.33 4.87 0.23
CA SER A 9 -10.55 5.45 -0.88
C SER A 9 -9.81 6.74 -0.51
N LYS A 10 -10.39 7.59 0.35
CA LYS A 10 -9.71 8.81 0.84
C LYS A 10 -8.60 8.47 1.83
N ARG A 11 -8.84 7.50 2.71
CA ARG A 11 -7.81 6.98 3.64
C ARG A 11 -6.64 6.34 2.88
N ILE A 12 -6.93 5.56 1.85
CA ILE A 12 -5.93 5.01 0.91
C ILE A 12 -5.15 6.13 0.23
N THR A 13 -5.83 7.17 -0.26
CA THR A 13 -5.15 8.32 -0.87
C THR A 13 -4.20 9.01 0.12
N LEU A 14 -4.62 9.17 1.37
CA LEU A 14 -3.77 9.74 2.43
C LEU A 14 -2.56 8.84 2.73
N LEU A 15 -2.77 7.51 2.78
CA LEU A 15 -1.67 6.55 2.93
C LEU A 15 -0.67 6.71 1.79
N VAL A 16 -1.12 6.67 0.53
CA VAL A 16 -0.25 6.79 -0.65
C VAL A 16 0.52 8.13 -0.64
N ARG A 17 -0.13 9.23 -0.26
CA ARG A 17 0.53 10.53 -0.12
C ARG A 17 1.57 10.53 0.99
N ALA A 18 1.30 9.87 2.11
CA ALA A 18 2.25 9.76 3.22
C ALA A 18 3.45 8.86 2.90
N LEU A 19 3.32 7.94 1.94
CA LEU A 19 4.46 7.18 1.42
C LEU A 19 5.42 8.04 0.60
N ASN A 20 4.93 9.13 -0.01
CA ASN A 20 5.79 10.10 -0.71
C ASN A 20 6.65 10.87 0.31
N GLY A 21 7.91 10.46 0.44
CA GLY A 21 8.86 10.98 1.45
C GLY A 21 9.11 10.04 2.63
N ALA A 22 8.42 8.89 2.73
CA ALA A 22 8.67 7.89 3.77
C ALA A 22 9.77 6.90 3.33
N GLU A 23 11.04 7.34 3.34
CA GLU A 23 12.18 6.56 2.83
C GLU A 23 12.25 5.13 3.39
N LYS A 24 12.14 4.97 4.71
CA LYS A 24 12.19 3.65 5.36
C LYS A 24 11.05 2.73 4.91
N THR A 25 9.84 3.27 4.77
CA THR A 25 8.68 2.50 4.31
C THR A 25 8.83 2.14 2.84
N ASN A 26 9.33 3.06 2.02
CA ASN A 26 9.56 2.83 0.60
C ASN A 26 10.64 1.77 0.37
N GLN A 27 11.72 1.78 1.15
CA GLN A 27 12.72 0.71 1.12
C GLN A 27 12.11 -0.62 1.51
N ALA A 28 11.31 -0.69 2.58
CA ALA A 28 10.62 -1.92 2.97
C ALA A 28 9.68 -2.43 1.86
N LEU A 29 8.92 -1.53 1.22
CA LEU A 29 8.05 -1.88 0.09
C LEU A 29 8.85 -2.37 -1.13
N ALA A 30 10.03 -1.80 -1.38
CA ALA A 30 10.90 -2.25 -2.47
C ALA A 30 11.49 -3.64 -2.21
N THR A 31 11.92 -3.92 -0.98
CA THR A 31 12.59 -5.17 -0.60
C THR A 31 11.65 -6.28 -0.12
N CYS A 32 10.35 -6.01 0.04
CA CYS A 32 9.40 -7.04 0.48
C CYS A 32 9.36 -8.22 -0.51
N ALA A 33 9.14 -9.42 0.01
CA ALA A 33 9.21 -10.65 -0.78
C ALA A 33 8.04 -10.79 -1.76
N ASP A 34 6.84 -10.45 -1.30
CA ASP A 34 5.58 -10.71 -1.99
C ASP A 34 4.50 -9.70 -1.54
N GLY A 35 3.32 -9.80 -2.15
CA GLY A 35 2.20 -8.93 -1.88
C GLY A 35 1.62 -9.06 -0.48
N ASP A 36 1.80 -10.19 0.22
CA ASP A 36 1.37 -10.34 1.60
C ASP A 36 2.28 -9.52 2.54
N ALA A 37 3.59 -9.65 2.34
CA ALA A 37 4.58 -8.81 3.02
C ALA A 37 4.36 -7.31 2.74
N MET A 38 3.98 -6.97 1.49
CA MET A 38 3.64 -5.60 1.11
C MET A 38 2.43 -5.07 1.90
N VAL A 39 1.38 -5.88 2.05
CA VAL A 39 0.20 -5.53 2.85
C VAL A 39 0.57 -5.27 4.31
N ASP A 40 1.43 -6.09 4.91
CA ASP A 40 1.84 -5.93 6.30
C ASP A 40 2.55 -4.58 6.55
N ILE A 41 3.46 -4.22 5.64
CA ILE A 41 4.16 -2.92 5.68
C ILE A 41 3.17 -1.75 5.58
N LEU A 42 2.20 -1.85 4.66
CA LEU A 42 1.18 -0.83 4.46
C LEU A 42 0.21 -0.73 5.65
N LEU A 43 -0.10 -1.84 6.31
CA LEU A 43 -0.87 -1.85 7.56
C LEU A 43 -0.11 -1.15 8.67
N GLY A 44 1.19 -1.43 8.83
CA GLY A 44 2.03 -0.74 9.80
C GLY A 44 2.11 0.77 9.55
N ALA A 45 2.22 1.19 8.29
CA ALA A 45 2.20 2.60 7.92
C ALA A 45 0.83 3.26 8.20
N SER A 46 -0.27 2.58 7.85
CA SER A 46 -1.64 3.03 8.11
C SER A 46 -1.93 3.18 9.61
N ALA A 47 -1.45 2.25 10.43
CA ALA A 47 -1.61 2.29 11.89
C ALA A 47 -0.88 3.49 12.50
N LYS A 48 0.36 3.78 12.06
CA LYS A 48 1.13 4.95 12.49
C LYS A 48 0.42 6.27 12.15
N LEU A 49 -0.34 6.30 11.05
CA LEU A 49 -1.11 7.46 10.60
C LEU A 49 -2.53 7.52 11.19
N GLY A 50 -2.94 6.51 11.98
CA GLY A 50 -4.28 6.45 12.58
C GLY A 50 -5.42 6.27 11.56
N LEU A 51 -5.14 5.74 10.36
CA LEU A 51 -6.12 5.65 9.28
C LEU A 51 -7.16 4.53 9.50
N GLY A 52 -6.83 3.52 10.31
CA GLY A 52 -7.73 2.40 10.59
C GLY A 52 -8.08 1.58 9.33
N LEU A 53 -7.15 1.47 8.38
CA LEU A 53 -7.31 0.58 7.22
C LEU A 53 -7.04 -0.86 7.63
N THR A 54 -7.83 -1.78 7.09
CA THR A 54 -7.67 -3.22 7.27
C THR A 54 -6.95 -3.86 6.07
N ARG A 55 -6.50 -5.10 6.25
CA ARG A 55 -5.92 -5.91 5.17
C ARG A 55 -6.85 -5.99 3.95
N ARG A 56 -8.14 -6.16 4.21
CA ARG A 56 -9.18 -6.21 3.19
C ARG A 56 -9.30 -4.89 2.43
N ASP A 57 -9.30 -3.76 3.14
CA ASP A 57 -9.33 -2.43 2.50
C ASP A 57 -8.16 -2.21 1.54
N LEU A 58 -6.95 -2.62 1.94
CA LEU A 58 -5.74 -2.51 1.11
C LEU A 58 -5.81 -3.42 -0.12
N SER A 59 -6.27 -4.66 0.05
CA SER A 59 -6.35 -5.64 -1.04
C SER A 59 -7.51 -5.42 -2.00
N GLU A 60 -8.59 -4.73 -1.61
CA GLU A 60 -9.75 -4.48 -2.47
C GLU A 60 -9.72 -3.09 -3.13
N THR A 61 -8.98 -2.12 -2.57
CA THR A 61 -9.06 -0.72 -2.99
C THR A 61 -7.85 -0.28 -3.82
N PRO A 62 -8.05 0.28 -5.04
CA PRO A 62 -6.96 0.88 -5.81
C PRO A 62 -6.45 2.19 -5.17
N PRO A 63 -5.17 2.56 -5.36
CA PRO A 63 -4.15 1.89 -6.18
C PRO A 63 -3.39 0.76 -5.46
N ILE A 64 -3.62 0.55 -4.15
CA ILE A 64 -2.86 -0.42 -3.35
C ILE A 64 -3.09 -1.86 -3.83
N ARG A 65 -4.34 -2.23 -4.12
CA ARG A 65 -4.67 -3.53 -4.74
C ARG A 65 -3.81 -3.80 -5.97
N ASP A 66 -3.68 -2.82 -6.86
CA ASP A 66 -2.91 -2.95 -8.09
C ASP A 66 -1.42 -3.14 -7.78
N TRP A 67 -0.86 -2.43 -6.80
CA TRP A 67 0.53 -2.65 -6.36
C TRP A 67 0.78 -4.06 -5.82
N ILE A 68 -0.14 -4.57 -5.00
CA ILE A 68 -0.08 -5.95 -4.47
C ILE A 68 -0.15 -6.95 -5.63
N TRP A 69 -1.05 -6.72 -6.59
CA TRP A 69 -1.15 -7.53 -7.79
C TRP A 69 0.14 -7.49 -8.60
N PHE A 70 0.71 -6.32 -8.86
CA PHE A 70 2.00 -6.17 -9.57
C PHE A 70 3.14 -6.90 -8.85
N LYS A 71 3.18 -6.82 -7.51
CA LYS A 71 4.21 -7.48 -6.71
C LYS A 71 4.12 -9.01 -6.81
N ASN A 72 2.91 -9.56 -6.74
CA ASN A 72 2.67 -11.00 -6.81
C ASN A 72 2.82 -11.58 -8.21
N ASN A 73 2.42 -10.82 -9.23
CA ASN A 73 2.36 -11.33 -10.59
C ASN A 73 3.58 -10.98 -11.41
N GLN A 74 4.62 -10.32 -10.83
CA GLN A 74 5.83 -9.78 -11.46
C GLN A 74 5.59 -9.56 -12.96
N PRO A 75 5.22 -8.35 -13.44
CA PRO A 75 4.78 -8.19 -14.82
C PRO A 75 5.79 -8.90 -15.72
N LEU A 76 5.36 -10.04 -16.31
CA LEU A 76 6.16 -10.97 -17.10
C LEU A 76 6.51 -10.35 -18.46
N ILE A 77 6.81 -9.05 -18.44
CA ILE A 77 7.06 -8.28 -19.64
C ILE A 77 8.29 -7.42 -19.43
N THR A 78 9.42 -8.08 -19.70
CA THR A 78 10.33 -7.64 -20.75
C THR A 78 9.55 -7.22 -22.02
N ILE A 79 8.85 -6.08 -22.00
CA ILE A 79 8.64 -5.30 -23.25
C ILE A 79 9.83 -4.37 -23.34
N GLY A 80 10.84 -4.82 -24.08
CA GLY A 80 12.06 -4.08 -24.34
C GLY A 80 13.06 -4.99 -25.03
N LYS A 81 12.78 -5.29 -26.30
CA LYS A 81 13.81 -5.62 -27.28
C LYS A 81 14.08 -4.35 -28.08
#